data_AF-A0A1X0JAF9-F1
#
_entry.id   AF-A0A1X0JAF9-F1
#
_cell.length_a   1.000
_cell.length_b   1.000
_cell.length_c   1.000
_cell.angle_alpha   90.00
_cell.angle_beta   90.00
_cell.angle_gamma   90.00
#
_symmetry.space_group_name_H-M   'P 1'
#
loop_
_entity.id
_entity.type
_entity.pdbx_description
1 polymer ?
#
loop_
_entity_poly.entity_id
_entity_poly.type
_entity_poly.pdbx_seq_one_letter_code
_entity_poly.pdbx_strand_id
1 'polypeptide(L)'
;LMTRIAGAGSMASVELPAKQVLSELTARRVKDVVVAIAASPGSTIISGTTQTVHELVTAWEQRGVLAGEIAVDVASHSPQVEPILDELKEALAELNPMTPQVPFYSATQFDPREQPV
;
A
#
# COMPACT_ATOMS: atom_id res chain seq x y z
N LEU A 1 -8.65 -0.68 -16.33
CA LEU A 1 -7.25 -0.54 -15.88
C LEU A 1 -6.87 -1.53 -14.80
N MET A 2 -7.42 -1.43 -13.59
CA MET A 2 -7.09 -2.32 -12.46
C MET A 2 -7.18 -3.82 -12.79
N THR A 3 -8.18 -4.24 -13.56
CA THR A 3 -8.35 -5.64 -13.99
C THR A 3 -7.16 -6.21 -14.78
N ARG A 4 -6.34 -5.37 -15.43
CA ARG A 4 -5.15 -5.81 -16.17
C ARG A 4 -3.98 -6.20 -15.27
N ILE A 5 -3.98 -5.72 -14.03
CA ILE A 5 -2.95 -6.02 -13.03
C ILE A 5 -3.48 -6.93 -11.92
N ALA A 6 -4.66 -7.53 -12.14
CA ALA A 6 -5.20 -8.53 -11.23
C ALA A 6 -4.26 -9.75 -11.17
N GLY A 7 -3.95 -10.19 -9.95
CA GLY A 7 -3.02 -11.30 -9.69
C GLY A 7 -1.53 -10.97 -9.79
N ALA A 8 -1.14 -9.72 -10.10
CA ALA A 8 0.27 -9.33 -10.26
C ALA A 8 1.02 -9.11 -8.93
N GLY A 9 0.38 -9.31 -7.78
CA GLY A 9 0.98 -9.16 -6.47
C GLY A 9 0.03 -9.57 -5.36
N SER A 10 0.47 -9.38 -4.12
CA SER A 10 -0.33 -9.68 -2.92
C SER A 10 -0.26 -8.55 -1.89
N MET A 11 -1.21 -8.58 -0.97
CA MET A 11 -1.25 -7.70 0.21
C MET A 11 -1.38 -8.55 1.47
N ALA A 12 -0.79 -8.10 2.57
CA ALA A 12 -0.90 -8.76 3.85
C ALA A 12 -1.01 -7.75 5.00
N SER A 13 -1.79 -8.09 6.02
CA SER A 13 -1.84 -7.38 7.28
C SER A 13 -0.80 -7.94 8.24
N VAL A 14 -0.23 -7.10 9.08
CA VAL A 14 0.66 -7.47 10.18
C VAL A 14 0.40 -6.60 11.41
N GLU A 15 0.28 -7.22 12.58
CA GLU A 15 0.12 -6.54 13.87
C GLU A 15 1.46 -5.97 14.38
N LEU A 16 2.02 -5.06 13.59
CA LEU A 16 3.17 -4.25 13.94
C LEU A 16 2.95 -2.79 13.54
N PRO A 17 3.52 -1.81 14.28
CA PRO A 17 3.53 -0.42 13.86
C PRO A 17 4.27 -0.21 12.54
N ALA A 18 3.78 0.70 11.69
CA ALA A 18 4.34 0.95 10.36
C ALA A 18 5.84 1.27 10.36
N LYS A 19 6.32 2.03 11.36
CA LYS A 19 7.75 2.35 11.52
C LYS A 19 8.61 1.10 11.73
N GLN A 20 8.10 0.12 12.48
CA GLN A 20 8.79 -1.14 12.72
C GLN A 20 8.82 -1.97 11.44
N VAL A 21 7.69 -2.06 10.72
CA VAL A 21 7.64 -2.75 9.42
C VAL A 21 8.65 -2.14 8.44
N LEU A 22 8.68 -0.82 8.29
CA LEU A 22 9.67 -0.12 7.44
C LEU A 22 11.12 -0.43 7.83
N SER A 23 11.41 -0.50 9.15
CA SER A 23 12.74 -0.84 9.65
C SER A 23 13.13 -2.27 9.30
N GLU A 24 12.20 -3.23 9.41
CA GLU A 24 12.42 -4.62 9.03
C GLU A 24 12.61 -4.79 7.52
N LEU A 25 11.80 -4.12 6.68
CA LEU A 25 11.97 -4.11 5.22
C LEU A 25 13.34 -3.57 4.81
N THR A 26 13.77 -2.45 5.44
CA THR A 26 15.08 -1.84 5.20
C THR A 26 16.22 -2.76 5.61
N ALA A 27 16.14 -3.36 6.80
CA ALA A 27 17.18 -4.27 7.32
C ALA A 27 17.34 -5.51 6.45
N ARG A 28 16.23 -6.03 5.90
CA ARG A 28 16.20 -7.17 4.97
C ARG A 28 16.53 -6.78 3.51
N ARG A 29 16.70 -5.49 3.22
CA ARG A 29 16.90 -4.93 1.87
C ARG A 29 15.80 -5.32 0.87
N VAL A 30 14.56 -5.42 1.36
CA VAL A 30 13.38 -5.65 0.53
C VAL A 30 13.13 -4.41 -0.34
N LYS A 31 12.89 -4.61 -1.63
CA LYS A 31 12.72 -3.51 -2.61
C LYS A 31 11.37 -3.52 -3.34
N ASP A 32 10.66 -4.62 -3.25
CA ASP A 32 9.50 -4.99 -4.05
C ASP A 32 8.22 -5.16 -3.20
N VAL A 33 8.31 -4.81 -1.91
CA VAL A 33 7.20 -4.70 -0.96
C VAL A 33 7.32 -3.37 -0.23
N VAL A 34 6.20 -2.69 -0.05
CA VAL A 34 6.10 -1.41 0.63
C VAL A 34 5.07 -1.46 1.75
N VAL A 35 5.13 -0.52 2.69
CA VAL A 35 4.01 -0.22 3.57
C VAL A 35 2.94 0.49 2.75
N ALA A 36 1.81 -0.18 2.56
CA ALA A 36 0.69 0.31 1.77
C ALA A 36 -0.27 1.16 2.61
N ILE A 37 -0.60 0.69 3.82
CA ILE A 37 -1.62 1.32 4.66
C ILE A 37 -1.20 1.24 6.12
N ALA A 38 -1.22 2.38 6.82
CA ALA A 38 -1.03 2.48 8.27
C ALA A 38 -2.36 2.91 8.92
N ALA A 39 -3.35 2.00 8.91
CA ALA A 39 -4.71 2.32 9.36
C ALA A 39 -4.84 2.47 10.88
N SER A 40 -3.91 1.88 11.65
CA SER A 40 -3.88 2.01 13.10
C SER A 40 -2.43 2.04 13.63
N PRO A 41 -2.20 2.47 14.88
CA PRO A 41 -0.85 2.51 15.46
C PRO A 41 -0.18 1.14 15.59
N GLY A 42 -0.95 0.06 15.69
CA GLY A 42 -0.46 -1.30 15.94
C GLY A 42 -0.59 -2.26 14.77
N SER A 43 -1.24 -1.86 13.67
CA SER A 43 -1.53 -2.74 12.54
C SER A 43 -1.23 -2.03 11.21
N THR A 44 -0.52 -2.74 10.34
CA THR A 44 0.01 -2.23 9.07
C THR A 44 -0.32 -3.20 7.94
N ILE A 45 -0.66 -2.67 6.77
CA ILE A 45 -0.82 -3.46 5.55
C ILE A 45 0.39 -3.24 4.66
N ILE A 46 1.01 -4.33 4.21
CA ILE A 46 2.05 -4.33 3.18
C ILE A 46 1.48 -4.75 1.83
N SER A 47 2.13 -4.30 0.75
CA SER A 47 1.73 -4.62 -0.62
C SER A 47 2.95 -4.72 -1.52
N GLY A 48 2.95 -5.69 -2.43
CA GLY A 48 4.08 -5.93 -3.33
C GLY A 48 4.00 -7.25 -4.08
N THR A 49 5.17 -7.81 -4.40
CA THR A 49 5.24 -9.13 -5.06
C THR A 49 4.71 -10.23 -4.15
N THR A 50 3.99 -11.18 -4.72
CA THR A 50 3.37 -12.28 -3.97
C THR A 50 4.40 -13.08 -3.17
N GLN A 51 5.52 -13.44 -3.80
CA GLN A 51 6.56 -14.23 -3.14
C GLN A 51 7.14 -13.51 -1.91
N THR A 52 7.54 -12.25 -2.04
CA THR A 52 8.16 -11.52 -0.93
C THR A 52 7.16 -11.24 0.19
N VAL A 53 5.89 -10.98 -0.15
CA VAL A 53 4.81 -10.85 0.86
C VAL A 53 4.65 -12.15 1.65
N HIS A 54 4.59 -13.31 0.99
CA HIS A 54 4.47 -14.62 1.65
C HIS A 54 5.67 -14.93 2.56
N GLU A 55 6.87 -14.63 2.10
CA GLU A 55 8.10 -14.82 2.88
C GLU A 55 8.12 -13.95 4.15
N LEU A 56 7.65 -12.70 4.06
CA LEU A 56 7.53 -11.80 5.20
C LEU A 56 6.47 -12.28 6.20
N VAL A 57 5.29 -12.67 5.72
CA VAL A 57 4.21 -13.23 6.56
C VAL A 57 4.72 -14.45 7.32
N THR A 58 5.31 -15.41 6.61
CA THR A 58 5.88 -16.64 7.21
C THR A 58 6.92 -16.29 8.28
N ALA A 59 7.80 -15.32 8.02
CA ALA A 59 8.84 -14.92 8.97
C ALA A 59 8.27 -14.20 10.22
N TRP A 60 7.15 -13.48 10.09
CA TRP A 60 6.46 -12.87 11.23
C TRP A 60 5.71 -13.92 12.06
N GLU A 61 5.00 -14.84 11.41
CA GLU A 61 4.29 -15.93 12.08
C GLU A 61 5.25 -16.82 12.89
N GLN A 62 6.43 -17.14 12.34
CA GLN A 62 7.48 -17.90 13.06
C GLN A 62 7.99 -17.19 14.33
N ARG A 63 7.84 -15.86 14.41
CA ARG A 63 8.18 -15.05 15.59
C ARG A 63 7.00 -14.84 16.53
N GLY A 64 5.83 -15.41 16.23
CA GLY A 64 4.60 -15.20 17.00
C GLY A 64 3.94 -13.84 16.76
N VAL A 65 4.30 -13.13 15.68
CA VAL A 65 3.62 -11.91 15.25
C VAL A 65 2.43 -12.31 14.38
N LEU A 66 1.24 -11.79 14.69
CA LEU A 66 0.06 -12.03 13.87
C LEU A 66 0.21 -11.31 12.53
N ALA A 67 0.27 -12.08 11.45
CA ALA A 67 0.32 -11.60 10.09
C ALA A 67 -0.53 -12.52 9.20
N GLY A 68 -1.04 -12.01 8.09
CA GLY A 68 -1.83 -12.82 7.18
C GLY A 68 -2.18 -12.08 5.90
N GLU A 69 -2.31 -12.84 4.81
CA GLU A 69 -2.74 -12.30 3.53
C GLU A 69 -4.16 -11.74 3.57
N ILE A 70 -4.38 -10.71 2.76
CA ILE A 70 -5.70 -10.11 2.55
C ILE A 70 -6.17 -10.57 1.17
N ALA A 71 -7.39 -11.10 1.10
CA ALA A 71 -7.99 -11.52 -0.16
C ALA A 71 -8.34 -10.28 -1.02
N VAL A 72 -7.42 -9.91 -1.92
CA VAL A 72 -7.59 -8.82 -2.89
C VAL A 72 -7.08 -9.25 -4.26
N ASP A 73 -7.74 -8.79 -5.31
CA ASP A 73 -7.33 -9.12 -6.67
C ASP A 73 -6.10 -8.33 -7.13
N VAL A 74 -5.80 -7.19 -6.52
CA VAL A 74 -4.71 -6.29 -6.93
C VAL A 74 -3.90 -5.82 -5.72
N ALA A 75 -2.57 -5.90 -5.85
CA ALA A 75 -1.62 -5.30 -4.91
C ALA A 75 -1.56 -3.77 -5.05
N SER A 76 -2.64 -3.09 -4.67
CA SER A 76 -2.73 -1.63 -4.68
C SER A 76 -1.71 -0.97 -3.74
N HIS A 77 -1.42 0.31 -3.96
CA HIS A 77 -0.43 1.08 -3.17
C HIS A 77 0.97 0.45 -3.17
N SER A 78 1.36 -0.19 -4.27
CA SER A 78 2.69 -0.77 -4.48
C SER A 78 3.18 -0.52 -5.91
N PRO A 79 4.47 -0.74 -6.21
CA PRO A 79 4.99 -0.66 -7.57
C PRO A 79 4.22 -1.52 -8.61
N GLN A 80 3.43 -2.51 -8.18
CA GLN A 80 2.60 -3.33 -9.07
C GLN A 80 1.53 -2.50 -9.82
N VAL A 81 1.21 -1.28 -9.38
CA VAL A 81 0.28 -0.39 -10.10
C VAL A 81 0.97 0.47 -11.17
N GLU A 82 2.31 0.54 -11.20
CA GLU A 82 3.06 1.37 -12.15
C GLU A 82 2.65 1.17 -13.62
N PRO A 83 2.43 -0.06 -14.13
CA PRO A 83 2.14 -0.30 -15.54
C PRO A 83 0.85 0.34 -16.07
N ILE A 84 -0.05 0.80 -15.19
CA ILE A 84 -1.32 1.43 -15.56
C ILE A 84 -1.36 2.93 -15.25
N LEU A 85 -0.31 3.51 -14.66
CA LEU A 85 -0.36 4.89 -14.16
C LEU A 85 -0.51 5.92 -15.28
N ASP A 86 0.15 5.75 -16.43
CA ASP A 86 0.07 6.74 -17.50
C ASP A 86 -1.29 6.74 -18.20
N GLU A 87 -1.86 5.56 -18.45
CA GLU A 87 -3.22 5.44 -19.00
C GLU A 87 -4.28 5.92 -17.99
N LEU A 88 -4.04 5.73 -16.68
CA LEU A 88 -4.92 6.29 -15.64
C LEU A 88 -4.89 7.82 -15.65
N LYS A 89 -3.72 8.43 -15.79
CA LYS A 89 -3.60 9.91 -15.89
C LYS A 89 -4.32 10.42 -17.13
N GLU A 90 -4.15 9.76 -18.28
CA GLU A 90 -4.79 10.15 -19.54
C GLU A 90 -6.32 10.04 -19.43
N ALA A 91 -6.83 8.95 -18.86
CA ALA A 91 -8.27 8.74 -18.67
C ALA A 91 -8.92 9.76 -17.71
N LEU A 92 -8.14 10.39 -16.83
CA LEU A 92 -8.62 11.38 -15.85
C LEU A 92 -8.27 12.82 -16.24
N ALA A 93 -7.70 13.06 -17.42
CA ALA A 93 -7.16 14.36 -17.82
C ALA A 93 -8.21 15.49 -17.90
N GLU A 94 -9.49 15.16 -18.09
CA GLU A 94 -10.58 16.13 -18.23
C GLU A 94 -11.27 16.47 -16.89
N LEU A 95 -10.80 15.93 -15.77
CA LEU A 95 -11.34 16.28 -14.45
C LEU A 95 -11.03 17.74 -14.10
N ASN A 96 -12.06 18.45 -13.65
CA ASN A 96 -11.96 19.82 -13.15
C ASN A 96 -12.32 19.86 -11.65
N PRO A 97 -11.38 19.50 -10.75
CA PRO A 97 -11.66 19.49 -9.31
C PRO A 97 -11.96 20.89 -8.78
N MET A 98 -12.83 20.97 -7.77
CA MET A 98 -13.20 22.21 -7.09
C MET A 98 -12.69 22.20 -5.66
N THR A 99 -12.50 23.39 -5.09
CA THR A 99 -12.14 23.54 -3.67
C THR A 99 -13.22 22.92 -2.78
N PRO A 100 -12.86 22.03 -1.84
CA PRO A 100 -13.83 21.42 -0.94
C PRO A 100 -14.46 22.48 -0.03
N GLN A 101 -15.79 22.45 0.10
CA GLN A 101 -16.55 23.37 0.98
C GLN A 101 -16.58 22.93 2.45
N VAL A 102 -16.10 21.72 2.72
CA VAL A 102 -15.96 21.14 4.05
C VAL A 102 -14.50 20.70 4.26
N PRO A 103 -14.00 20.61 5.50
CA PRO A 103 -12.66 20.12 5.76
C PRO A 103 -12.43 18.74 5.12
N PHE A 104 -11.42 18.65 4.26
CA PHE A 104 -10.98 17.41 3.65
C PHE A 104 -9.63 17.02 4.23
N TYR A 105 -9.56 15.84 4.86
CA TYR A 105 -8.33 15.31 5.43
C TYR A 105 -7.79 14.22 4.52
N SER A 106 -6.66 14.48 3.85
CA SER A 106 -6.10 13.57 2.86
C SER A 106 -5.37 12.40 3.52
N ALA A 107 -5.55 11.19 2.98
CA ALA A 107 -4.72 10.01 3.27
C ALA A 107 -3.65 9.76 2.19
N THR A 108 -3.54 10.67 1.20
CA THR A 108 -2.57 10.60 0.10
C THR A 108 -1.40 11.57 0.30
N GLN A 109 -1.67 12.77 0.84
CA GLN A 109 -0.65 13.74 1.16
C GLN A 109 0.11 13.35 2.44
N PHE A 110 1.32 13.89 2.62
CA PHE A 110 2.11 13.60 3.82
C PHE A 110 1.58 14.29 5.08
N ASP A 111 1.02 15.50 4.93
CA ASP A 111 0.20 16.13 5.97
C ASP A 111 -1.28 16.05 5.56
N PRO A 112 -2.16 15.41 6.36
CA PRO A 112 -3.58 15.32 6.02
C PRO A 112 -4.28 16.69 5.91
N ARG A 113 -3.67 17.77 6.42
CA ARG A 113 -4.22 19.13 6.36
C ARG A 113 -3.79 19.92 5.12
N GLU A 114 -2.87 19.38 4.31
CA GLU A 114 -2.50 20.01 3.04
C GLU A 114 -3.74 20.15 2.15
N GLN A 115 -3.97 21.37 1.69
CA GLN A 115 -5.05 21.66 0.75
C GLN A 115 -4.70 21.00 -0.60
N PRO A 116 -5.60 20.19 -1.17
CA PRO A 116 -5.40 19.68 -2.52
C PRO A 116 -5.33 20.87 -3.50
N VAL A 117 -4.26 20.93 -4.27
CA VAL A 117 -4.07 21.86 -5.40
C VAL A 117 -4.88 21.43 -6.62
#